data_AF-A0A023EKD9-F1
#
_entry.id   AF-A0A023EKD9-F1
#
_cell.length_a   1.000
_cell.length_b   1.000
_cell.length_c   1.000
_cell.angle_alpha   90.00
_cell.angle_beta   90.00
_cell.angle_gamma   90.00
#
_symmetry.space_group_name_H-M   'P 1'
#
loop_
_entity.id
_entity.type
_entity.pdbx_description
1 polymer ?
#
loop_
_entity_poly.entity_id
_entity_poly.type
_entity_poly.pdbx_seq_one_letter_code
_entity_poly.pdbx_strand_id
1 'polypeptide(L)'
;KVAFAWTRWSKKNPIPTRIYDKDGYRRRAACICVRSEAEAEVLLVTSSRRPELWIVPGGGVEPDEESSLTATREVLEEAGVIGQLGRCLGIFENSEHMHRTEVFVMVVTQELDEWEDSKTIGRKRQWFTIEEALTQLALHKPTQRHYLLQLRHSKNNSSLSENCIHVVTDEADDELEGEPTSAMRKINENRTTSPPPSSLPSAEDEEPTSAEREDPPAADTDDPSETTS
;
A
#
# COMPACT_ATOMS: atom_id res chain seq x y z
N LYS A 1 -31.82 5.70 -1.41
CA LYS A 1 -31.29 5.25 -0.11
C LYS A 1 -30.89 3.79 -0.27
N VAL A 2 -29.66 3.50 -0.70
CA VAL A 2 -29.16 2.13 -0.81
C VAL A 2 -28.45 1.83 0.50
N ALA A 3 -29.13 1.11 1.39
CA ALA A 3 -28.52 0.59 2.61
C ALA A 3 -27.82 -0.72 2.23
N PHE A 4 -26.49 -0.68 2.12
CA PHE A 4 -25.71 -1.92 2.14
C PHE A 4 -25.67 -2.41 3.58
N ALA A 5 -26.39 -3.50 3.85
CA ALA A 5 -26.42 -4.17 5.13
C ALA A 5 -25.08 -4.88 5.36
N TRP A 6 -24.16 -4.22 6.07
CA TRP A 6 -22.97 -4.85 6.62
C TRP A 6 -23.33 -5.44 7.98
N THR A 7 -23.83 -6.67 7.98
CA THR A 7 -23.97 -7.43 9.23
C THR A 7 -22.61 -8.01 9.60
N ARG A 8 -21.87 -7.29 10.46
CA ARG A 8 -20.60 -7.75 11.04
C ARG A 8 -20.87 -9.02 11.85
N TRP A 9 -20.45 -10.17 11.32
CA TRP A 9 -20.34 -11.42 12.07
C TRP A 9 -19.41 -11.16 13.26
N SER A 10 -19.90 -11.41 14.47
CA SER A 10 -19.14 -11.29 15.71
C SER A 10 -17.89 -12.19 15.66
N LYS A 11 -16.73 -11.64 15.29
CA LYS A 11 -15.43 -12.32 15.44
C LYS A 11 -15.09 -12.30 16.94
N LYS A 12 -15.17 -13.46 17.59
CA LYS A 12 -14.41 -13.73 18.82
C LYS A 12 -12.93 -13.66 18.44
N ASN A 13 -12.26 -12.52 18.67
CA ASN A 13 -10.91 -12.16 18.24
C ASN A 13 -9.93 -13.35 18.08
N PRO A 14 -9.83 -13.97 16.89
CA PRO A 14 -8.64 -14.73 16.53
C PRO A 14 -7.56 -13.69 16.20
N ILE A 15 -6.31 -13.95 16.58
CA ILE A 15 -5.18 -13.11 16.14
C ILE A 15 -5.27 -12.98 14.61
N PRO A 16 -5.24 -11.76 14.03
CA PRO A 16 -5.33 -11.59 12.60
C PRO A 16 -4.26 -12.44 11.91
N THR A 17 -4.70 -13.43 11.14
CA THR A 17 -3.78 -14.34 10.47
C THR A 17 -3.05 -13.55 9.39
N ARG A 18 -1.72 -13.44 9.53
CA ARG A 18 -0.88 -12.71 8.59
C ARG A 18 -0.68 -13.54 7.34
N ILE A 19 -1.03 -12.99 6.18
CA ILE A 19 -0.79 -13.61 4.88
C ILE A 19 0.54 -13.13 4.31
N TYR A 20 1.30 -14.05 3.73
CA TYR A 20 2.58 -13.82 3.08
C TYR A 20 2.51 -14.27 1.62
N ASP A 21 3.27 -13.63 0.74
CA ASP A 21 3.43 -14.10 -0.64
C ASP A 21 4.56 -15.15 -0.76
N LYS A 22 4.77 -15.63 -1.98
CA LYS A 22 5.77 -16.66 -2.31
C LYS A 22 7.21 -16.27 -1.97
N ASP A 23 7.50 -14.97 -1.87
CA ASP A 23 8.83 -14.43 -1.58
C ASP A 23 9.00 -14.16 -0.07
N GLY A 24 7.99 -14.49 0.75
CA GLY A 24 7.98 -14.29 2.20
C GLY A 24 7.59 -12.86 2.63
N TYR A 25 7.12 -12.01 1.71
CA TYR A 25 6.66 -10.67 2.07
C TYR A 25 5.24 -10.72 2.62
N ARG A 26 4.99 -10.05 3.75
CA ARG A 26 3.63 -9.91 4.28
C ARG A 26 2.80 -9.06 3.31
N ARG A 27 1.66 -9.60 2.90
CA ARG A 27 0.70 -8.91 2.03
C ARG A 27 -0.07 -7.85 2.82
N ARG A 28 -0.11 -6.65 2.25
CA ARG A 28 -0.79 -5.49 2.82
C ARG A 28 -1.59 -4.76 1.75
N ALA A 29 -2.59 -4.02 2.18
CA ALA A 29 -3.25 -3.04 1.33
C ALA A 29 -3.40 -1.71 2.06
N ALA A 30 -3.36 -0.62 1.31
CA ALA A 30 -3.50 0.73 1.83
C ALA A 30 -4.27 1.60 0.84
N CYS A 31 -4.71 2.76 1.30
CA CYS A 31 -5.43 3.69 0.45
C CYS A 31 -4.96 5.13 0.64
N ILE A 32 -4.71 5.81 -0.48
CA ILE A 32 -4.60 7.26 -0.51
C ILE A 32 -6.01 7.82 -0.58
N CYS A 33 -6.51 8.26 0.56
CA CYS A 33 -7.83 8.88 0.68
C CYS A 33 -7.71 10.35 0.28
N VAL A 34 -8.35 10.73 -0.83
CA VAL A 34 -8.36 12.10 -1.35
C VAL A 34 -9.70 12.77 -1.07
N ARG A 35 -9.70 14.08 -0.85
CA ARG A 35 -10.94 14.83 -0.57
C ARG A 35 -11.86 14.90 -1.79
N SER A 36 -11.28 14.92 -2.98
CA SER A 36 -12.00 15.03 -4.25
C SER A 36 -11.17 14.45 -5.39
N GLU A 37 -11.77 14.32 -6.57
CA GLU A 37 -11.11 13.95 -7.83
C GLU A 37 -9.95 14.90 -8.20
N ALA A 38 -9.85 16.08 -7.58
CA ALA A 38 -8.71 16.98 -7.74
C ALA A 38 -7.43 16.46 -7.08
N GLU A 39 -7.50 15.46 -6.19
CA GLU A 39 -6.34 14.83 -5.52
C GLU A 39 -5.36 15.85 -4.89
N ALA A 40 -5.88 17.01 -4.45
CA ALA A 40 -5.07 18.11 -3.92
C ALA A 40 -4.77 17.96 -2.42
N GLU A 41 -5.63 17.24 -1.71
CA GLU A 41 -5.50 16.94 -0.29
C GLU A 41 -5.64 15.43 -0.07
N VAL A 42 -4.86 14.92 0.88
CA VAL A 42 -4.86 13.52 1.32
C VAL A 42 -5.10 13.43 2.82
N LEU A 43 -5.82 12.39 3.23
CA LEU A 43 -6.04 12.10 4.64
C LEU A 43 -4.95 11.19 5.16
N LEU A 44 -4.27 11.61 6.23
CA LEU A 44 -3.35 10.78 6.99
C LEU A 44 -3.93 10.49 8.37
N VAL A 45 -3.43 9.42 8.98
CA VAL A 45 -3.76 9.03 10.36
C VAL A 45 -2.52 8.96 11.22
N THR A 46 -2.66 9.11 12.53
CA THR A 46 -1.51 8.95 13.44
C THR A 46 -1.07 7.49 13.51
N SER A 47 0.24 7.25 13.64
CA SER A 47 0.80 5.91 13.79
C SER A 47 0.44 5.31 15.16
N SER A 48 -0.04 4.07 15.17
CA SER A 48 -0.40 3.36 16.42
C SER A 48 0.77 3.20 17.39
N ARG A 49 2.01 3.06 16.90
CA ARG A 49 3.22 2.91 17.74
C ARG A 49 3.80 4.24 18.20
N ARG A 50 3.53 5.30 17.45
CA ARG A 50 4.18 6.62 17.56
C ARG A 50 3.16 7.70 17.18
N PRO A 51 2.29 8.10 18.14
CA PRO A 51 1.16 8.99 17.87
C PRO A 51 1.55 10.39 17.37
N GLU A 52 2.81 10.78 17.53
CA GLU A 52 3.37 12.03 16.99
C GLU A 52 3.59 11.99 15.48
N LEU A 53 3.54 10.81 14.87
CA LEU A 53 3.75 10.63 13.43
C LEU A 53 2.47 10.38 12.66
N TRP A 54 2.47 10.86 11.41
CA TRP A 54 1.44 10.60 10.42
C TRP A 54 1.82 9.49 9.46
N ILE A 55 0.84 8.70 9.05
CA ILE A 55 0.96 7.58 8.13
C ILE A 55 -0.24 7.52 7.18
N VAL A 56 -0.04 6.88 6.03
CA VAL A 56 -1.15 6.47 5.15
C VAL A 56 -1.90 5.30 5.81
N PRO A 57 -3.25 5.35 5.91
CA PRO A 57 -4.03 4.25 6.48
C PRO A 57 -3.92 2.97 5.66
N GLY A 58 -3.80 1.84 6.33
CA GLY A 58 -3.68 0.54 5.68
C GLY A 58 -3.01 -0.53 6.55
N GLY A 59 -3.39 -1.78 6.30
CA GLY A 59 -2.99 -2.91 7.14
C GLY A 59 -2.78 -4.19 6.37
N GLY A 60 -3.02 -5.32 7.03
CA GLY A 60 -2.73 -6.65 6.49
C GLY A 60 -3.92 -7.20 5.71
N VAL A 61 -3.63 -7.88 4.60
CA VAL A 61 -4.66 -8.66 3.88
C VAL A 61 -5.06 -9.85 4.75
N GLU A 62 -6.35 -10.03 4.99
CA GLU A 62 -6.90 -11.20 5.70
C GLU A 62 -6.98 -12.43 4.76
N PRO A 63 -7.06 -13.66 5.30
CA PRO A 63 -7.34 -14.85 4.50
C PRO A 63 -8.60 -14.66 3.65
N ASP A 64 -8.53 -15.07 2.38
CA ASP A 64 -9.63 -14.99 1.40
C ASP A 64 -10.14 -13.56 1.11
N GLU A 65 -9.37 -12.53 1.48
CA GLU A 65 -9.69 -11.12 1.23
C GLU A 65 -8.93 -10.58 0.00
N GLU A 66 -9.66 -9.90 -0.90
CA GLU A 66 -9.09 -9.13 -2.00
C GLU A 66 -8.43 -7.85 -1.47
N SER A 67 -7.27 -7.45 -2.02
CA SER A 67 -6.54 -6.26 -1.56
C SER A 67 -7.38 -4.97 -1.59
N SER A 68 -8.31 -4.84 -2.54
CA SER A 68 -9.23 -3.70 -2.65
C SER A 68 -10.24 -3.64 -1.49
N LEU A 69 -10.73 -4.80 -1.05
CA LEU A 69 -11.59 -4.93 0.12
C LEU A 69 -10.80 -4.66 1.40
N THR A 70 -9.59 -5.22 1.52
CA THR A 70 -8.66 -4.91 2.61
C THR A 70 -8.43 -3.41 2.73
N ALA A 71 -8.11 -2.71 1.63
CA ALA A 71 -7.87 -1.27 1.66
C ALA A 71 -9.09 -0.49 2.15
N THR A 72 -10.29 -0.88 1.70
CA THR A 72 -11.55 -0.24 2.11
C THR A 72 -11.85 -0.48 3.59
N ARG A 73 -11.67 -1.71 4.07
CA ARG A 73 -11.84 -2.08 5.49
C ARG A 73 -10.87 -1.31 6.38
N GLU A 74 -9.59 -1.31 6.04
CA GLU A 74 -8.53 -0.65 6.83
C GLU A 74 -8.75 0.86 6.92
N VAL A 75 -9.18 1.51 5.83
CA VAL A 75 -9.51 2.94 5.86
C VAL A 75 -10.70 3.22 6.78
N LEU A 76 -11.72 2.36 6.75
CA LEU A 76 -12.87 2.49 7.65
C LEU A 76 -12.45 2.32 9.12
N GLU A 77 -11.63 1.33 9.41
CA GLU A 77 -11.16 0.99 10.76
C GLU A 77 -10.16 2.01 11.32
N GLU A 78 -9.18 2.43 10.52
CA GLU A 78 -8.10 3.34 10.97
C GLU A 78 -8.45 4.82 10.82
N ALA A 79 -9.18 5.20 9.76
CA ALA A 79 -9.48 6.60 9.44
C ALA A 79 -10.96 6.97 9.58
N GLY A 80 -11.87 6.01 9.68
CA GLY A 80 -13.29 6.30 9.84
C GLY A 80 -13.89 7.02 8.64
N VAL A 81 -13.45 6.72 7.42
CA VAL A 81 -13.98 7.33 6.20
C VAL A 81 -14.52 6.27 5.25
N ILE A 82 -15.53 6.67 4.48
CA ILE A 82 -16.14 5.87 3.42
C ILE A 82 -16.00 6.67 2.14
N GLY A 83 -15.72 5.99 1.04
CA GLY A 83 -15.51 6.64 -0.23
C GLY A 83 -15.70 5.70 -1.41
N GLN A 84 -15.59 6.29 -2.60
CA GLN A 84 -15.53 5.54 -3.84
C GLN A 84 -14.09 5.10 -4.06
N LEU A 85 -13.85 3.79 -3.98
CA LEU A 85 -12.56 3.20 -4.31
C LEU A 85 -12.33 3.35 -5.82
N GLY A 86 -11.20 3.95 -6.18
CA GLY A 86 -10.77 4.19 -7.54
C GLY A 86 -9.65 3.25 -7.97
N ARG A 87 -8.70 3.79 -8.74
CA ARG A 87 -7.61 3.03 -9.36
C ARG A 87 -6.62 2.46 -8.33
N CYS A 88 -6.01 1.33 -8.68
CA CYS A 88 -4.79 0.85 -8.04
C CYS A 88 -3.60 1.71 -8.50
N LEU A 89 -2.88 2.33 -7.58
CA LEU A 89 -1.63 3.07 -7.85
C LEU A 89 -0.46 2.13 -8.13
N GLY A 90 -0.51 0.91 -7.58
CA GLY A 90 0.49 -0.11 -7.77
C GLY A 90 0.82 -0.84 -6.46
N ILE A 91 1.82 -1.71 -6.58
CA ILE A 91 2.35 -2.51 -5.47
C ILE A 91 3.69 -1.93 -5.06
N PHE A 92 3.83 -1.65 -3.77
CA PHE A 92 5.00 -1.03 -3.19
C PHE A 92 5.66 -1.97 -2.19
N GLU A 93 6.95 -2.21 -2.41
CA GLU A 93 7.76 -3.07 -1.56
C GLU A 93 8.52 -2.27 -0.51
N ASN A 94 8.55 -2.80 0.71
CA ASN A 94 9.43 -2.35 1.78
C ASN A 94 10.22 -3.58 2.25
N SER A 95 11.46 -3.70 1.77
CA SER A 95 12.36 -4.82 2.07
C SER A 95 12.84 -4.82 3.52
N GLU A 96 13.01 -3.64 4.15
CA GLU A 96 13.40 -3.50 5.55
C GLU A 96 12.40 -4.19 6.50
N HIS A 97 11.11 -4.14 6.17
CA HIS A 97 10.05 -4.72 6.98
C HIS A 97 9.41 -5.96 6.35
N MET A 98 9.94 -6.44 5.21
CA MET A 98 9.37 -7.57 4.45
C MET A 98 7.86 -7.37 4.19
N HIS A 99 7.47 -6.19 3.73
CA HIS A 99 6.07 -5.86 3.40
C HIS A 99 5.89 -5.56 1.92
N ARG A 100 4.79 -6.05 1.35
CA ARG A 100 4.36 -5.71 -0.01
C ARG A 100 2.94 -5.17 0.05
N THR A 101 2.79 -3.88 -0.24
CA THR A 101 1.54 -3.13 -0.04
C THR A 101 0.95 -2.74 -1.39
N GLU A 102 -0.24 -3.24 -1.69
CA GLU A 102 -1.03 -2.75 -2.82
C GLU A 102 -1.79 -1.48 -2.41
N VAL A 103 -1.61 -0.40 -3.16
CA VAL A 103 -2.11 0.93 -2.78
C VAL A 103 -3.16 1.38 -3.78
N PHE A 104 -4.32 1.79 -3.27
CA PHE A 104 -5.44 2.30 -4.05
C PHE A 104 -5.63 3.80 -3.81
N VAL A 105 -6.36 4.48 -4.71
CA VAL A 105 -6.89 5.83 -4.46
C VAL A 105 -8.37 5.71 -4.11
N MET A 106 -8.82 6.46 -3.11
CA MET A 106 -10.25 6.55 -2.77
C MET A 106 -10.65 8.00 -2.66
N VAL A 107 -11.74 8.37 -3.32
CA VAL A 107 -12.38 9.67 -3.13
C VAL A 107 -13.34 9.57 -1.96
N VAL A 108 -13.04 10.29 -0.89
CA VAL A 108 -13.85 10.24 0.34
C VAL A 108 -15.21 10.90 0.09
N THR A 109 -16.27 10.16 0.38
CA THR A 109 -17.66 10.64 0.26
C THR A 109 -18.29 10.90 1.62
N GLN A 110 -17.77 10.30 2.68
CA GLN A 110 -18.29 10.44 4.04
C GLN A 110 -17.17 10.30 5.08
N GLU A 111 -17.19 11.19 6.07
CA GLU A 111 -16.36 11.11 7.28
C GLU A 111 -17.25 10.73 8.47
N LEU A 112 -16.86 9.73 9.24
CA LEU A 112 -17.58 9.30 10.45
C LEU A 112 -17.05 10.10 11.66
N ASP A 113 -17.94 10.56 12.52
CA ASP A 113 -17.56 11.27 13.76
C ASP A 113 -16.78 10.36 14.71
N GLU A 114 -17.15 9.08 14.72
CA GLU A 114 -16.56 8.06 15.56
C GLU A 114 -16.21 6.82 14.73
N TRP A 115 -15.04 6.24 14.98
CA TRP A 115 -14.57 5.04 14.29
C TRP A 115 -13.74 4.15 15.22
N GLU A 116 -13.40 2.95 14.76
CA GLU A 116 -12.83 1.89 15.58
C GLU A 116 -11.51 2.30 16.24
N ASP A 117 -10.50 2.68 15.47
CA ASP A 117 -9.18 3.05 16.01
C ASP A 117 -9.20 4.35 16.82
N SER A 118 -10.12 5.28 16.55
CA SER A 118 -10.28 6.45 17.42
C SER A 118 -10.72 6.03 18.83
N LYS A 119 -11.67 5.10 18.92
CA LYS A 119 -12.22 4.63 20.19
C LYS A 119 -11.28 3.71 20.94
N THR A 120 -10.58 2.82 20.24
CA THR A 120 -9.77 1.77 20.86
C THR A 120 -8.36 2.24 21.22
N ILE A 121 -7.74 3.05 20.36
CA ILE A 121 -6.33 3.46 20.51
C ILE A 121 -6.11 4.97 20.43
N GLY A 122 -7.18 5.78 20.33
CA GLY A 122 -7.07 7.24 20.27
C GLY A 122 -6.45 7.75 18.98
N ARG A 123 -6.55 6.99 17.87
CA ARG A 123 -5.99 7.39 16.58
C ARG A 123 -6.67 8.66 16.08
N LYS A 124 -5.87 9.59 15.57
CA LYS A 124 -6.34 10.85 14.97
C LYS A 124 -6.22 10.76 13.45
N ARG A 125 -7.04 11.53 12.75
CA ARG A 125 -6.98 11.74 11.31
C ARG A 125 -6.87 13.23 11.00
N GLN A 126 -6.19 13.58 9.93
CA GLN A 126 -6.10 14.97 9.46
C GLN A 126 -5.87 15.02 7.96
N TRP A 127 -6.48 16.01 7.32
CA TRP A 127 -6.25 16.33 5.92
C TRP A 127 -4.99 17.17 5.76
N PHE A 128 -4.20 16.83 4.76
CA PHE A 128 -2.96 17.52 4.41
C PHE A 128 -2.96 17.83 2.92
N THR A 129 -2.37 18.96 2.54
CA THR A 129 -1.96 19.14 1.15
C THR A 129 -0.91 18.08 0.78
N ILE A 130 -0.74 17.80 -0.52
CA ILE A 130 0.25 16.84 -0.98
C ILE A 130 1.67 17.17 -0.47
N GLU A 131 2.07 18.45 -0.48
CA GLU A 131 3.42 18.87 -0.07
C GLU A 131 3.63 18.72 1.45
N GLU A 132 2.62 19.02 2.26
CA GLU A 132 2.69 18.79 3.70
C GLU A 132 2.76 17.29 4.01
N ALA A 133 1.93 16.47 3.35
CA ALA A 133 1.93 15.02 3.53
C ALA A 133 3.28 14.39 3.14
N LEU A 134 3.88 14.83 2.04
CA LEU A 134 5.23 14.42 1.63
C LEU A 134 6.27 14.74 2.71
N THR A 135 6.15 15.92 3.34
CA THR A 135 7.05 16.36 4.42
C THR A 135 6.88 15.49 5.67
N GLN A 136 5.63 15.23 6.10
CA GLN A 136 5.33 14.39 7.26
C GLN A 136 5.87 12.95 7.10
N LEU A 137 5.78 12.38 5.90
CA LEU A 137 6.18 10.99 5.63
C LEU A 137 7.69 10.83 5.38
N ALA A 138 8.40 11.89 4.97
CA ALA A 138 9.79 11.80 4.51
C ALA A 138 10.75 11.21 5.53
N LEU A 139 10.61 11.57 6.81
CA LEU A 139 11.59 11.21 7.84
C LEU A 139 11.45 9.75 8.32
N HIS A 140 10.22 9.22 8.35
CA HIS A 140 9.94 7.97 9.07
C HIS A 140 9.13 6.94 8.28
N LYS A 141 8.65 7.30 7.08
CA LYS A 141 7.86 6.45 6.20
C LYS A 141 8.21 6.69 4.72
N PRO A 142 9.48 6.53 4.30
CA PRO A 142 9.91 6.82 2.93
C PRO A 142 9.13 6.02 1.87
N THR A 143 8.75 4.77 2.15
CA THR A 143 7.90 3.99 1.24
C THR A 143 6.52 4.62 1.06
N GLN A 144 5.88 5.10 2.12
CA GLN A 144 4.57 5.76 2.02
C GLN A 144 4.67 7.12 1.34
N ARG A 145 5.78 7.86 1.53
CA ARG A 145 6.07 9.07 0.75
C ARG A 145 6.11 8.77 -0.75
N HIS A 146 6.65 7.61 -1.14
CA HIS A 146 6.68 7.20 -2.54
C HIS A 146 5.27 6.98 -3.12
N TYR A 147 4.27 6.60 -2.30
CA TYR A 147 2.88 6.49 -2.76
C TYR A 147 2.35 7.82 -3.28
N LEU A 148 2.64 8.91 -2.56
CA LEU A 148 2.21 10.26 -2.92
C LEU A 148 2.96 10.82 -4.13
N LEU A 149 4.24 10.46 -4.30
CA LEU A 149 4.97 10.79 -5.52
C LEU A 149 4.34 10.07 -6.72
N GLN A 150 4.01 8.79 -6.58
CA GLN A 150 3.36 8.00 -7.63
C GLN A 150 1.95 8.52 -7.95
N LEU A 151 1.19 8.97 -6.94
CA LEU A 151 -0.10 9.62 -7.12
C LEU A 151 0.03 10.80 -8.10
N ARG A 152 0.96 11.72 -7.85
CA ARG A 152 1.22 12.89 -8.71
C ARG A 152 1.58 12.49 -10.14
N HIS A 153 2.47 11.51 -10.31
CA HIS A 153 2.87 11.04 -11.64
C HIS A 153 1.70 10.40 -12.40
N SER A 154 0.91 9.56 -11.73
CA SER A 154 -0.24 8.89 -12.35
C SER A 154 -1.29 9.88 -12.87
N LYS A 155 -1.52 10.98 -12.14
CA LYS A 155 -2.47 12.02 -12.53
C LYS A 155 -2.02 12.81 -13.75
N ASN A 156 -0.73 13.19 -13.78
CA ASN A 156 -0.17 13.92 -14.91
C ASN A 156 -0.20 13.08 -16.19
N ASN A 157 0.08 11.78 -16.09
CA ASN A 157 0.03 10.88 -17.24
C ASN A 157 -1.41 10.65 -17.75
N SER A 158 -2.40 10.57 -16.84
CA SER A 158 -3.81 10.50 -17.22
C SER A 158 -4.28 11.76 -17.93
N SER A 159 -3.93 12.95 -17.40
CA SER A 159 -4.29 14.23 -18.00
C SER A 159 -3.61 14.49 -19.35
N LEU A 160 -2.40 13.95 -19.57
CA LEU A 160 -1.73 14.01 -20.88
C LEU A 160 -2.33 13.05 -21.91
N SER A 161 -2.90 11.92 -21.47
CA SER A 161 -3.60 10.98 -22.37
C SER A 161 -4.98 11.46 -22.82
N GLU A 162 -5.64 12.32 -22.02
CA GLU A 162 -6.93 12.94 -22.37
C GLU A 162 -6.79 14.15 -23.33
N ASN A 163 -5.56 14.64 -23.54
CA ASN A 163 -5.27 15.81 -24.38
C ASN A 163 -4.79 15.46 -25.81
N CYS A 164 -4.95 14.23 -26.29
CA CYS A 164 -4.81 13.90 -27.71
C CYS A 164 -6.05 14.40 -28.48
N ILE A 165 -6.10 15.71 -28.73
CA ILE A 165 -7.08 16.34 -29.62
C ILE A 165 -6.87 15.78 -31.03
N HIS A 166 -7.93 15.18 -31.55
CA HIS A 166 -8.13 14.82 -32.94
C HIS A 166 -7.90 16.06 -33.83
N VAL A 167 -6.75 16.12 -34.51
CA VAL A 167 -6.60 17.04 -35.64
C VAL A 167 -7.26 16.37 -36.83
N VAL A 168 -8.55 16.70 -37.02
CA VAL A 168 -9.18 16.56 -38.34
C VAL A 168 -8.80 17.81 -39.11
N THR A 169 -8.06 17.63 -40.19
CA THR A 169 -8.02 18.59 -41.29
C THR A 169 -8.51 17.84 -42.52
N ASP A 170 -9.78 18.08 -42.85
CA ASP A 170 -10.31 17.87 -44.19
C ASP A 170 -9.80 18.97 -45.13
N GLU A 171 -9.79 18.61 -46.42
CA GLU A 171 -9.55 19.42 -47.64
C GLU A 171 -8.08 19.54 -48.09
N ALA A 172 -7.71 19.38 -49.36
CA ALA A 172 -8.22 18.72 -50.56
C ALA A 172 -7.05 18.78 -51.60
N ASP A 173 -6.96 17.77 -52.47
CA ASP A 173 -6.37 17.72 -53.82
C ASP A 173 -4.98 18.36 -54.11
N ASP A 174 -3.98 17.54 -54.47
CA ASP A 174 -3.36 17.61 -55.81
C ASP A 174 -2.55 16.33 -56.13
N GLU A 175 -2.64 15.95 -57.39
CA GLU A 175 -2.21 14.73 -58.06
C GLU A 175 -0.77 14.85 -58.57
N LEU A 176 0.12 13.85 -58.40
CA LEU A 176 1.07 13.40 -59.44
C LEU A 176 2.02 12.24 -59.04
N GLU A 177 2.34 11.47 -60.07
CA GLU A 177 2.87 10.11 -60.19
C GLU A 177 4.30 9.82 -59.65
N GLY A 178 4.59 8.52 -59.38
CA GLY A 178 5.96 7.99 -59.31
C GLY A 178 6.12 6.58 -58.71
N GLU A 179 6.32 5.58 -59.57
CA GLU A 179 6.55 4.12 -59.33
C GLU A 179 7.77 3.73 -58.43
N PRO A 180 7.89 2.44 -58.00
CA PRO A 180 8.68 2.02 -56.85
C PRO A 180 10.10 1.54 -57.22
N THR A 181 11.08 1.72 -56.32
CA THR A 181 12.36 1.02 -56.44
C THR A 181 12.89 0.44 -55.13
N SER A 182 13.11 -0.86 -55.20
CA SER A 182 13.86 -1.75 -54.33
C SER A 182 15.33 -1.33 -54.13
N ALA A 183 15.83 -1.51 -52.89
CA ALA A 183 17.22 -1.78 -52.44
C ALA A 183 17.56 -0.85 -51.25
N MET A 184 17.78 -1.33 -50.04
CA MET A 184 18.88 -2.21 -49.68
C MET A 184 18.53 -3.14 -48.52
N ARG A 185 18.71 -4.45 -48.77
CA ARG A 185 19.13 -5.40 -47.74
C ARG A 185 20.61 -5.14 -47.43
N LYS A 186 20.98 -5.16 -46.14
CA LYS A 186 22.10 -5.95 -45.62
C LYS A 186 22.02 -5.99 -44.07
N ILE A 187 21.44 -7.05 -43.51
CA ILE A 187 22.12 -8.14 -42.76
C ILE A 187 23.29 -7.70 -41.87
N ASN A 188 23.13 -7.86 -40.56
CA ASN A 188 24.00 -8.76 -39.81
C ASN A 188 23.29 -9.33 -38.58
N GLU A 189 22.83 -10.57 -38.70
CA GLU A 189 22.62 -11.46 -37.57
C GLU A 189 23.99 -11.83 -36.98
N ASN A 190 24.09 -11.92 -35.66
CA ASN A 190 24.98 -12.92 -35.08
C ASN A 190 24.36 -13.46 -33.79
N ARG A 191 23.78 -14.65 -33.96
CA ARG A 191 23.38 -15.60 -32.94
C ARG A 191 24.58 -16.51 -32.69
N THR A 192 25.08 -16.56 -31.45
CA THR A 192 25.85 -17.73 -30.98
C THR A 192 25.42 -18.10 -29.56
N THR A 193 24.84 -19.29 -29.49
CA THR A 193 24.43 -20.09 -28.33
C THR A 193 25.63 -20.74 -27.65
N SER A 194 25.68 -20.80 -26.31
CA SER A 194 25.61 -22.01 -25.43
C SER A 194 26.82 -22.10 -24.47
N PRO A 195 26.86 -22.97 -23.42
CA PRO A 195 25.88 -23.42 -22.41
C PRO A 195 26.41 -23.20 -20.95
N PRO A 196 25.77 -23.67 -19.85
CA PRO A 196 26.14 -23.31 -18.47
C PRO A 196 27.10 -24.32 -17.82
N PRO A 197 27.76 -23.97 -16.70
CA PRO A 197 28.34 -24.94 -15.78
C PRO A 197 27.47 -25.14 -14.53
N SER A 198 27.10 -26.40 -14.29
CA SER A 198 26.74 -26.98 -13.00
C SER A 198 27.99 -27.20 -12.13
N SER A 199 27.92 -27.00 -10.82
CA SER A 199 28.51 -27.88 -9.78
C SER A 199 28.17 -27.38 -8.37
N LEU A 200 27.53 -28.26 -7.60
CA LEU A 200 27.44 -28.26 -6.13
C LEU A 200 28.83 -28.50 -5.51
N PRO A 201 29.01 -28.18 -4.22
CA PRO A 201 29.22 -29.28 -3.28
C PRO A 201 28.32 -29.21 -2.04
N SER A 202 27.98 -30.41 -1.58
CA SER A 202 27.36 -30.75 -0.29
C SER A 202 28.37 -30.69 0.86
N ALA A 203 27.87 -30.91 2.10
CA ALA A 203 28.53 -31.06 3.40
C ALA A 203 28.61 -29.75 4.21
N GLU A 204 28.26 -29.66 5.49
CA GLU A 204 28.01 -30.68 6.53
C GLU A 204 27.30 -30.01 7.72
N ASP A 205 26.62 -30.84 8.51
CA ASP A 205 25.88 -30.55 9.74
C ASP A 205 26.75 -29.96 10.86
N GLU A 206 26.25 -28.97 11.61
CA GLU A 206 26.63 -28.68 13.01
C GLU A 206 25.54 -27.79 13.68
N GLU A 207 24.54 -28.43 14.28
CA GLU A 207 23.95 -28.03 15.57
C GLU A 207 24.31 -29.18 16.55
N PRO A 208 24.34 -29.01 17.89
CA PRO A 208 23.66 -27.98 18.70
C PRO A 208 24.46 -27.48 19.93
N THR A 209 24.16 -26.30 20.47
CA THR A 209 24.21 -26.13 21.95
C THR A 209 23.17 -25.13 22.46
N SER A 210 22.27 -25.66 23.28
CA SER A 210 21.45 -24.99 24.27
C SER A 210 22.16 -23.87 25.03
N ALA A 211 21.53 -22.69 25.10
CA ALA A 211 21.78 -21.70 26.13
C ALA A 211 20.44 -21.25 26.71
N GLU A 212 20.44 -21.19 28.04
CA GLU A 212 19.29 -21.26 28.93
C GLU A 212 18.38 -20.03 28.88
N ARG A 213 17.09 -20.28 29.09
CA ARG A 213 16.11 -19.26 29.44
C ARG A 213 16.27 -18.97 30.93
N GLU A 214 16.75 -17.79 31.28
CA GLU A 214 16.59 -17.27 32.63
C GLU A 214 15.16 -16.71 32.77
N ASP A 215 14.36 -17.39 33.59
CA ASP A 215 13.09 -16.88 34.09
C ASP A 215 13.34 -15.73 35.09
N PRO A 216 12.54 -14.64 35.06
CA PRO A 216 12.63 -13.58 36.06
C PRO A 216 12.08 -14.05 37.42
N PRO A 217 12.66 -13.62 38.56
CA PRO A 217 12.15 -13.98 39.88
C PRO A 217 10.78 -13.33 40.15
N ALA A 218 9.91 -14.15 40.75
CA ALA A 218 8.59 -13.78 41.25
C ALA A 218 8.69 -12.62 42.26
N ALA A 219 7.83 -11.61 42.08
CA ALA A 219 7.61 -10.59 43.09
C ALA A 219 6.71 -11.15 44.20
N ASP A 220 7.21 -11.07 45.43
CA ASP A 220 6.53 -11.39 46.66
C ASP A 220 5.18 -10.69 46.78
N THR A 221 4.17 -11.49 47.10
CA THR A 221 2.93 -11.03 47.72
C THR A 221 3.20 -10.80 49.21
N ASP A 222 3.22 -9.55 49.64
CA ASP A 222 3.01 -9.19 51.04
C ASP A 222 1.78 -8.29 51.14
N ASP A 223 0.68 -8.91 51.57
CA ASP A 223 -0.46 -8.30 52.22
C ASP A 223 -0.24 -8.41 53.73
N PRO A 224 -0.30 -7.30 54.47
CA PRO A 224 -1.00 -7.39 55.73
C PRO A 224 -2.01 -6.25 55.90
N SER A 225 -3.26 -6.67 56.03
CA SER A 225 -4.28 -5.98 56.78
C SER A 225 -3.81 -5.58 58.18
N GLU A 226 -3.82 -4.29 58.52
CA GLU A 226 -4.11 -3.81 59.89
C GLU A 226 -4.83 -2.46 59.87
N THR A 227 -6.12 -2.52 60.21
CA THR A 227 -6.88 -1.70 61.16
C THR A 227 -6.19 -0.44 61.72
N THR A 228 -6.84 0.73 61.61
CA THR A 228 -7.38 1.53 62.74
C THR A 228 -7.94 2.88 62.27
N SER A 229 -9.14 3.19 62.79
CA SER A 229 -9.77 4.49 63.08
C SER A 229 -9.72 5.64 62.07
#